data_AF-A0A7Y1UZ92-F1
#
_entry.id   AF-A0A7Y1UZ92-F1
#
_cell.length_a   1.000
_cell.length_b   1.000
_cell.length_c   1.000
_cell.angle_alpha   90.00
_cell.angle_beta   90.00
_cell.angle_gamma   90.00
#
_symmetry.space_group_name_H-M   'P 1'
#
loop_
_entity.id
_entity.type
_entity.pdbx_description
1 polymer ?
#
loop_
_entity_poly.entity_id
_entity_poly.type
_entity_poly.pdbx_seq_one_letter_code
_entity_poly.pdbx_strand_id
1 'polypeptide(L)'
;DGVNGITHGRFYQHHAQPDGEVIGRGALLARRHGPDYLLVHPMGIDHAGHDHGVNSTEYAHAVSDLDELLAGAIPGWLALGYSVIVTADHGHDLHKRHGGTEDGVRNVPVYAIPRDGTGRGDQSEVLSHLQVAPTICTELGVPVPDTMKSPPFAW
;
A
#
# COMPACT_ATOMS: atom_id res chain seq x y z
N ASP A 1 7.44 -7.11 -27.01
CA ASP A 1 7.21 -8.55 -26.77
C ASP A 1 7.56 -8.88 -25.31
N GLY A 2 6.81 -8.40 -24.32
CA GLY A 2 5.66 -9.14 -23.81
C GLY A 2 5.97 -10.24 -22.77
N VAL A 3 7.23 -10.47 -22.37
CA VAL A 3 7.55 -11.68 -21.58
C VAL A 3 7.33 -11.58 -20.06
N ASN A 4 7.32 -10.41 -19.42
CA ASN A 4 7.12 -10.34 -17.95
C ASN A 4 6.08 -9.27 -17.53
N GLY A 5 4.80 -9.52 -17.87
CA GLY A 5 3.66 -8.78 -17.30
C GLY A 5 3.30 -9.27 -15.89
N ILE A 6 2.05 -9.02 -15.45
CA ILE A 6 1.52 -9.62 -14.22
C ILE A 6 1.53 -11.15 -14.39
N THR A 7 2.46 -11.83 -13.70
CA THR A 7 2.65 -13.29 -13.79
C THR A 7 1.56 -14.05 -13.05
N HIS A 8 1.09 -13.50 -11.94
CA HIS A 8 -0.01 -14.04 -11.15
C HIS A 8 -0.89 -12.90 -10.62
N GLY A 9 -2.17 -12.88 -11.00
CA GLY A 9 -3.13 -11.84 -10.61
C GLY A 9 -4.39 -12.41 -9.97
N ARG A 10 -4.93 -11.68 -9.00
CA ARG A 10 -6.30 -11.84 -8.50
C ARG A 10 -6.93 -10.46 -8.46
N PHE A 11 -8.04 -10.33 -9.19
CA PHE A 11 -8.74 -9.05 -9.36
C PHE A 11 -10.14 -9.15 -8.77
N TYR A 12 -10.70 -7.99 -8.43
CA TYR A 12 -12.09 -7.84 -8.01
C TYR A 12 -12.67 -6.62 -8.73
N GLN A 13 -14.00 -6.53 -8.76
CA GLN A 13 -14.72 -5.48 -9.51
C GLN A 13 -15.65 -4.63 -8.64
N HIS A 14 -15.96 -5.09 -7.43
CA HIS A 14 -16.91 -4.42 -6.55
C HIS A 14 -16.18 -3.60 -5.48
N HIS A 15 -16.63 -2.38 -5.23
CA HIS A 15 -16.09 -1.50 -4.20
C HIS A 15 -16.23 -2.10 -2.78
N ALA A 16 -17.31 -2.83 -2.53
CA ALA A 16 -17.57 -3.52 -1.26
C ALA A 16 -16.88 -4.91 -1.15
N GLN A 17 -15.79 -5.14 -1.90
CA GLN A 17 -15.02 -6.38 -1.76
C GLN A 17 -14.41 -6.43 -0.34
N PRO A 18 -14.63 -7.51 0.44
CA PRO A 18 -14.05 -7.59 1.78
C PRO A 18 -12.53 -7.57 1.76
N ASP A 19 -11.92 -6.64 2.50
CA ASP A 19 -10.46 -6.49 2.57
C ASP A 19 -9.76 -7.78 3.05
N GLY A 20 -10.39 -8.55 3.94
CA GLY A 20 -9.87 -9.84 4.38
C GLY A 20 -9.66 -10.84 3.24
N GLU A 21 -10.52 -10.84 2.22
CA GLU A 21 -10.29 -11.66 1.02
C GLU A 21 -9.12 -11.13 0.19
N VAL A 22 -8.96 -9.81 0.08
CA VAL A 22 -7.87 -9.19 -0.68
C VAL A 22 -6.52 -9.48 -0.03
N ILE A 23 -6.41 -9.25 1.28
CA ILE A 23 -5.21 -9.55 2.08
C ILE A 23 -4.89 -11.04 2.05
N GLY A 24 -5.90 -11.90 2.23
CA GLY A 24 -5.74 -13.36 2.17
C GLY A 24 -5.27 -13.85 0.79
N ARG A 25 -5.79 -13.27 -0.30
CA ARG A 25 -5.31 -13.56 -1.67
C ARG A 25 -3.87 -13.09 -1.85
N GLY A 26 -3.49 -11.92 -1.34
CA GLY A 26 -2.11 -11.43 -1.34
C GLY A 26 -1.16 -12.39 -0.62
N ALA A 27 -1.52 -12.82 0.60
CA ALA A 27 -0.75 -13.80 1.36
C ALA A 27 -0.61 -15.15 0.62
N LEU A 28 -1.68 -15.62 -0.02
CA LEU A 28 -1.63 -16.83 -0.84
C LEU A 28 -0.70 -16.68 -2.05
N LEU A 29 -0.75 -15.54 -2.75
CA LEU A 29 0.12 -15.27 -3.90
C LEU A 29 1.59 -15.24 -3.47
N ALA A 30 1.92 -14.53 -2.39
CA ALA A 30 3.27 -14.49 -1.83
C ALA A 30 3.80 -15.91 -1.53
N ARG A 31 3.02 -16.71 -0.80
CA ARG A 31 3.44 -18.07 -0.39
C ARG A 31 3.53 -19.06 -1.54
N ARG A 32 2.62 -18.98 -2.52
CA ARG A 32 2.52 -19.99 -3.58
C ARG A 32 3.46 -19.71 -4.74
N HIS A 33 3.67 -18.44 -5.05
CA HIS A 33 4.35 -18.04 -6.28
C HIS A 33 5.64 -17.27 -6.04
N GLY A 34 5.87 -16.73 -4.83
CA GLY A 34 7.08 -15.98 -4.50
C GLY A 34 7.44 -14.90 -5.53
N PRO A 35 6.51 -14.02 -5.95
CA PRO A 35 6.80 -13.00 -6.95
C PRO A 35 7.87 -12.02 -6.44
N ASP A 36 8.71 -11.46 -7.31
CA ASP A 36 9.70 -10.44 -6.89
C ASP A 36 9.03 -9.15 -6.38
N TYR A 37 7.85 -8.83 -6.91
CA TYR A 37 7.03 -7.69 -6.50
C TYR A 37 5.56 -8.10 -6.36
N LEU A 38 4.95 -7.71 -5.24
CA LEU A 38 3.53 -7.94 -4.95
C LEU A 38 2.85 -6.62 -4.61
N LEU A 39 1.77 -6.31 -5.33
CA LEU A 39 0.86 -5.21 -5.01
C LEU A 39 -0.43 -5.76 -4.41
N VAL A 40 -0.80 -5.30 -3.23
CA VAL A 40 -2.08 -5.62 -2.56
C VAL A 40 -2.85 -4.33 -2.39
N HIS A 41 -4.07 -4.27 -2.94
CA HIS A 41 -4.87 -3.05 -3.01
C HIS A 41 -6.28 -3.30 -2.44
N PRO A 42 -6.44 -3.19 -1.10
CA PRO A 42 -7.76 -3.19 -0.44
C PRO A 42 -8.50 -1.86 -0.67
N MET A 43 -9.82 -1.84 -0.49
CA MET A 43 -10.68 -0.66 -0.78
C MET A 43 -11.67 -0.35 0.34
N GLY A 44 -11.70 -1.12 1.44
CA GLY A 44 -12.69 -0.97 2.50
C GLY A 44 -12.71 0.43 3.13
N ILE A 45 -11.54 1.03 3.38
CA ILE A 45 -11.43 2.39 3.94
C ILE A 45 -11.95 3.45 2.96
N ASP A 46 -11.61 3.35 1.68
CA ASP A 46 -12.10 4.27 0.65
C ASP A 46 -13.63 4.20 0.53
N HIS A 47 -14.17 2.98 0.48
CA HIS A 47 -15.60 2.75 0.41
C HIS A 47 -16.34 3.33 1.63
N ALA A 48 -15.81 3.12 2.85
CA ALA A 48 -16.35 3.72 4.07
C ALA A 48 -16.24 5.27 4.05
N GLY A 49 -15.16 5.81 3.47
CA GLY A 49 -14.95 7.24 3.28
C GLY A 49 -16.04 7.87 2.42
N HIS A 50 -16.42 7.23 1.33
CA HIS A 50 -17.52 7.67 0.48
C HIS A 50 -18.90 7.56 1.13
N ASP A 51 -19.19 6.46 1.82
CA ASP A 51 -20.52 6.21 2.36
C ASP A 51 -20.77 7.02 3.64
N HIS A 52 -19.78 7.09 4.54
CA HIS A 52 -19.94 7.59 5.89
C HIS A 52 -19.10 8.85 6.20
N GLY A 53 -17.97 9.04 5.51
CA GLY A 53 -17.06 10.17 5.71
C GLY A 53 -16.00 9.93 6.79
N VAL A 54 -14.91 10.69 6.71
CA VAL A 54 -13.68 10.45 7.51
C VAL A 54 -13.84 10.56 9.03
N ASN A 55 -14.85 11.31 9.50
CA ASN A 55 -15.12 11.50 10.93
C ASN A 55 -16.18 10.53 11.49
N SER A 56 -16.55 9.50 10.72
CA SER A 56 -17.55 8.51 11.13
C SER A 56 -16.93 7.35 11.92
N THR A 57 -17.75 6.70 12.74
CA THR A 57 -17.38 5.45 13.42
C THR A 57 -17.09 4.32 12.44
N GLU A 58 -17.79 4.30 11.31
CA GLU A 58 -17.66 3.29 10.26
C GLU A 58 -16.32 3.41 9.53
N TYR A 59 -15.88 4.65 9.25
CA TYR A 59 -14.53 4.88 8.73
C TYR A 59 -13.46 4.45 9.73
N ALA A 60 -13.62 4.79 11.01
CA ALA A 60 -12.69 4.38 12.04
C ALA A 60 -12.61 2.84 12.18
N HIS A 61 -13.75 2.14 12.14
CA HIS A 61 -13.78 0.68 12.14
C HIS A 61 -13.10 0.10 10.91
N ALA A 62 -13.35 0.63 9.71
CA ALA A 62 -12.67 0.15 8.49
C ALA A 62 -11.14 0.30 8.58
N VAL A 63 -10.65 1.39 9.19
CA VAL A 63 -9.22 1.59 9.46
C VAL A 63 -8.70 0.53 10.44
N SER A 64 -9.39 0.29 11.55
CA SER A 64 -9.00 -0.72 12.54
C SER A 64 -9.03 -2.14 11.98
N ASP A 65 -10.05 -2.49 11.19
CA ASP A 65 -10.18 -3.80 10.57
C ASP A 65 -9.01 -4.07 9.61
N LEU A 66 -8.63 -3.08 8.79
CA LEU A 66 -7.49 -3.22 7.89
C LEU A 66 -6.15 -3.31 8.66
N ASP A 67 -5.99 -2.54 9.74
CA ASP A 67 -4.82 -2.61 10.62
C ASP A 67 -4.64 -4.02 11.20
N GLU A 68 -5.70 -4.63 11.72
CA GLU A 68 -5.67 -6.00 12.24
C GLU A 68 -5.28 -7.03 11.17
N LEU A 69 -5.83 -6.88 9.95
CA LEU A 69 -5.48 -7.74 8.82
C LEU A 69 -4.00 -7.60 8.43
N LEU A 70 -3.48 -6.37 8.39
CA LEU A 70 -2.08 -6.09 8.10
C LEU A 70 -1.16 -6.62 9.20
N ALA A 71 -1.52 -6.45 10.48
CA ALA A 71 -0.78 -7.00 11.61
C ALA A 71 -0.64 -8.53 11.53
N GLY A 72 -1.66 -9.23 11.02
CA GLY A 72 -1.60 -10.67 10.76
C GLY A 72 -0.76 -11.06 9.53
N ALA A 73 -0.76 -10.25 8.47
CA ALA A 73 -0.13 -10.58 7.18
C ALA A 73 1.35 -10.19 7.08
N ILE A 74 1.71 -8.99 7.57
CA ILE A 74 3.05 -8.40 7.40
C ILE A 74 4.16 -9.31 7.97
N PRO A 75 4.06 -9.88 9.18
CA PRO A 75 5.09 -10.79 9.69
C PRO A 75 5.34 -11.99 8.77
N GLY A 76 4.28 -12.51 8.13
CA GLY A 76 4.37 -13.58 7.15
C GLY A 76 5.11 -13.16 5.88
N TRP A 77 4.88 -11.95 5.37
CA TRP A 77 5.61 -11.42 4.21
C TRP A 77 7.08 -11.15 4.53
N LEU A 78 7.39 -10.60 5.71
CA LEU A 78 8.77 -10.41 6.16
C LEU A 78 9.51 -11.75 6.26
N ALA A 79 8.86 -12.78 6.82
CA ALA A 79 9.43 -14.13 6.92
C ALA A 79 9.68 -14.81 5.55
N LEU A 80 8.96 -14.38 4.51
CA LEU A 80 9.21 -14.81 3.12
C LEU A 80 10.33 -14.00 2.44
N GLY A 81 10.92 -13.01 3.13
CA GLY A 81 12.01 -12.19 2.62
C GLY A 81 11.58 -10.92 1.89
N TYR A 82 10.32 -10.48 2.02
CA TYR A 82 9.86 -9.21 1.46
C TYR A 82 10.16 -8.03 2.37
N SER A 83 10.59 -6.92 1.79
CA SER A 83 10.42 -5.59 2.42
C SER A 83 9.00 -5.10 2.12
N VAL A 84 8.34 -4.44 3.06
CA VAL A 84 6.93 -4.04 2.93
C VAL A 84 6.79 -2.52 2.98
N ILE A 85 6.05 -1.93 2.05
CA ILE A 85 5.62 -0.53 2.09
C ILE A 85 4.10 -0.51 2.24
N VAL A 86 3.60 0.13 3.29
CA VAL A 86 2.17 0.42 3.46
C VAL A 86 1.95 1.91 3.23
N THR A 87 1.10 2.26 2.27
CA THR A 87 0.71 3.63 1.99
C THR A 87 -0.67 3.66 1.31
N ALA A 88 -1.20 4.85 1.06
CA ALA A 88 -2.42 5.06 0.29
C ALA A 88 -2.13 5.93 -0.94
N ASP A 89 -2.95 5.81 -1.96
CA ASP A 89 -2.90 6.66 -3.16
C ASP A 89 -3.51 8.04 -2.90
N HIS A 90 -4.49 8.13 -2.00
CA HIS A 90 -5.07 9.38 -1.50
C HIS A 90 -5.76 9.23 -0.14
N GLY A 91 -6.16 10.36 0.44
CA GLY A 91 -7.10 10.45 1.55
C GLY A 91 -8.48 10.93 1.10
N HIS A 92 -9.24 11.49 2.03
CA HIS A 92 -10.61 11.99 1.81
C HIS A 92 -10.81 13.36 2.44
N ASP A 93 -11.67 14.18 1.83
CA ASP A 93 -12.13 15.43 2.40
C ASP A 93 -13.32 15.23 3.36
N LEU A 94 -13.72 16.32 4.03
CA LEU A 94 -14.87 16.32 4.95
C LEU A 94 -16.23 16.12 4.26
N HIS A 95 -16.27 16.16 2.93
CA HIS A 95 -17.47 16.01 2.10
C HIS A 95 -17.59 14.62 1.46
N LYS A 96 -16.83 13.63 1.95
CA LYS A 96 -16.84 12.25 1.47
C LYS A 96 -16.33 12.10 0.03
N ARG A 97 -15.45 13.02 -0.39
CA ARG A 97 -14.83 13.03 -1.71
C ARG A 97 -13.31 12.99 -1.59
N HIS A 98 -12.66 12.71 -2.71
CA HIS A 98 -11.22 12.82 -2.87
C HIS A 98 -10.92 13.49 -4.24
N GLY A 99 -9.65 13.69 -4.57
CA GLY A 99 -9.21 14.37 -5.80
C GLY A 99 -9.05 15.89 -5.68
N GLY A 100 -9.30 16.46 -4.50
CA GLY A 100 -8.98 17.85 -4.16
C GLY A 100 -7.51 18.06 -3.78
N THR A 101 -7.14 19.31 -3.52
CA THR A 101 -5.76 19.70 -3.15
C THR A 101 -5.55 19.85 -1.64
N GLU A 102 -6.57 19.54 -0.84
CA GLU A 102 -6.52 19.66 0.62
C GLU A 102 -5.57 18.64 1.25
N ASP A 103 -4.99 18.99 2.39
CA ASP A 103 -4.05 18.14 3.12
C ASP A 103 -4.67 16.79 3.48
N GLY A 104 -5.94 16.75 3.90
CA GLY A 104 -6.65 15.50 4.20
C GLY A 104 -6.84 14.56 2.98
N VAL A 105 -6.74 15.10 1.77
CA VAL A 105 -6.80 14.32 0.52
C VAL A 105 -5.41 13.90 0.04
N ARG A 106 -4.37 14.70 0.31
CA ARG A 106 -3.03 14.50 -0.25
C ARG A 106 -2.03 13.86 0.70
N ASN A 107 -2.18 14.08 2.01
CA ASN A 107 -1.28 13.56 3.01
C ASN A 107 -1.75 12.16 3.42
N VAL A 108 -0.94 11.17 3.07
CA VAL A 108 -1.18 9.76 3.32
C VAL A 108 -0.04 9.21 4.17
N PRO A 109 -0.28 8.19 5.02
CA PRO A 109 0.79 7.56 5.76
C PRO A 109 1.73 6.81 4.82
N VAL A 110 3.00 6.71 5.22
CA VAL A 110 3.97 5.80 4.61
C VAL A 110 4.65 5.05 5.74
N TYR A 111 4.49 3.73 5.76
CA TYR A 111 5.23 2.83 6.63
C TYR A 111 6.17 1.98 5.76
N ALA A 112 7.46 2.21 5.87
CA ALA A 112 8.50 1.42 5.20
C ALA A 112 9.10 0.43 6.20
N ILE A 113 8.94 -0.86 5.93
CA ILE A 113 9.28 -1.95 6.83
C ILE A 113 10.31 -2.84 6.13
N PRO A 114 11.62 -2.60 6.34
CA PRO A 114 12.65 -3.40 5.69
C PRO A 114 12.71 -4.81 6.28
N ARG A 115 12.96 -5.81 5.43
CA ARG A 115 12.97 -7.24 5.81
C ARG A 115 14.03 -7.60 6.86
N ASP A 116 15.10 -6.81 6.97
CA ASP A 116 16.22 -7.03 7.87
C ASP A 116 16.06 -6.33 9.23
N GLY A 117 14.95 -5.61 9.43
CA GLY A 117 14.66 -4.91 10.67
C GLY A 117 15.45 -3.61 10.87
N THR A 118 16.08 -3.07 9.83
CA THR A 118 16.91 -1.84 9.90
C THR A 118 16.13 -0.53 9.78
N GLY A 119 14.81 -0.56 10.03
CA GLY A 119 13.94 0.61 9.87
C GLY A 119 14.39 1.79 10.73
N ARG A 120 14.26 3.00 10.19
CA ARG A 120 14.74 4.24 10.85
C ARG A 120 13.88 4.72 12.04
N GLY A 121 12.75 4.06 12.30
CA GLY A 121 11.75 4.51 13.28
C GLY A 121 10.97 5.72 12.78
N ASP A 122 10.32 6.45 13.70
CA ASP A 122 9.49 7.60 13.36
C ASP A 122 10.33 8.73 12.72
N GLN A 123 9.87 9.23 11.57
CA GLN A 123 10.53 10.27 10.80
C GLN A 123 9.55 11.43 10.57
N SER A 124 10.03 12.66 10.74
CA SER A 124 9.26 13.87 10.43
C SER A 124 9.36 14.30 8.96
N GLU A 125 9.92 13.46 8.11
CA GLU A 125 10.19 13.77 6.70
C GLU A 125 8.88 13.73 5.89
N VAL A 126 8.66 14.74 5.05
CA VAL A 126 7.56 14.70 4.07
C VAL A 126 8.09 14.06 2.79
N LEU A 127 7.50 12.92 2.42
CA LEU A 127 7.83 12.20 1.19
C LEU A 127 6.85 12.53 0.08
N SER A 128 7.35 12.58 -1.16
CA SER A 128 6.50 12.65 -2.35
C SER A 128 6.10 11.24 -2.79
N HIS A 129 4.85 11.07 -3.22
CA HIS A 129 4.37 9.81 -3.80
C HIS A 129 5.19 9.39 -5.04
N LEU A 130 5.82 10.35 -5.73
CA LEU A 130 6.73 10.10 -6.85
C LEU A 130 8.02 9.37 -6.44
N GLN A 131 8.33 9.28 -5.15
CA GLN A 131 9.47 8.55 -4.63
C GLN A 131 9.19 7.05 -4.47
N VAL A 132 7.92 6.61 -4.44
CA VAL A 132 7.56 5.20 -4.19
C VAL A 132 8.10 4.28 -5.30
N ALA A 133 7.82 4.59 -6.56
CA ALA A 133 8.27 3.79 -7.69
C ALA A 133 9.81 3.66 -7.78
N PRO A 134 10.62 4.74 -7.70
CA PRO A 134 12.08 4.63 -7.71
C PRO A 134 12.63 3.91 -6.47
N THR A 135 11.96 3.99 -5.30
CA THR A 135 12.32 3.16 -4.13
C THR A 135 12.13 1.67 -4.44
N ILE A 136 11.00 1.29 -5.03
CA ILE A 136 10.72 -0.10 -5.42
C ILE A 136 11.76 -0.59 -6.44
N CYS A 137 12.09 0.22 -7.46
CA CYS A 137 13.13 -0.15 -8.42
C CYS A 137 14.50 -0.40 -7.76
N THR A 138 14.89 0.48 -6.84
CA THR A 138 16.14 0.35 -6.07
C THR A 138 16.15 -0.94 -5.25
N GLU A 139 15.04 -1.25 -4.57
CA GLU A 139 14.90 -2.46 -3.75
C GLU A 139 14.97 -3.76 -4.57
N LEU A 140 14.40 -3.74 -5.77
CA LEU A 140 14.45 -4.86 -6.72
C LEU A 140 15.82 -4.99 -7.42
N GLY A 141 16.75 -4.06 -7.19
CA GLY A 141 18.05 -4.04 -7.88
C GLY A 141 17.95 -3.78 -9.39
N VAL A 142 16.86 -3.15 -9.85
CA VAL A 142 16.67 -2.79 -11.26
C VAL A 142 16.98 -1.31 -11.49
N PRO A 143 17.43 -0.92 -12.71
CA PRO A 143 17.69 0.49 -13.00
C PRO A 143 16.44 1.36 -12.81
N VAL A 144 16.58 2.48 -12.11
CA VAL A 144 15.56 3.53 -12.05
C VAL A 144 15.53 4.25 -13.40
N PRO A 145 14.38 4.27 -14.13
CA PRO A 145 14.30 4.96 -15.40
C PRO A 145 14.51 6.48 -15.25
N ASP A 146 15.22 7.11 -16.20
CA ASP A 146 15.47 8.56 -16.20
C ASP A 146 14.19 9.41 -16.19
N THR A 147 13.04 8.83 -16.55
CA THR A 147 11.73 9.49 -16.49
C THR A 147 11.18 9.62 -15.06
N MET A 148 11.65 8.82 -14.10
CA MET A 148 11.35 8.98 -12.67
C MET A 148 12.24 10.10 -12.11
N LYS A 149 11.66 11.28 -11.87
CA LYS A 149 12.42 12.49 -11.52
C LYS A 149 12.69 12.66 -10.02
N SER A 150 11.99 11.90 -9.18
CA SER A 150 12.20 11.92 -7.73
C SER A 150 13.17 10.81 -7.31
N PRO A 151 14.07 11.06 -6.34
CA PRO A 151 14.96 10.03 -5.83
C PRO A 151 14.18 9.00 -4.98
N PRO A 152 14.68 7.77 -4.84
CA PRO A 152 14.16 6.85 -3.83
C PRO A 152 14.26 7.48 -2.43
N PHE A 153 13.30 7.16 -1.56
CA PHE A 153 13.40 7.47 -0.13
C PHE A 153 14.20 6.39 0.61
N ALA A 154 14.69 6.72 1.81
CA ALA A 154 15.41 5.77 2.67
C ALA A 154 14.44 4.94 3.53
N TRP A 155 14.70 3.64 3.63
CA TRP A 155 14.03 2.69 4.52
C TRP A 155 14.37 2.94 5.99
#